data_AF-A0A7C1A3J8-F1
#
_entry.id   AF-A0A7C1A3J8-F1
#
_cell.length_a   1.000
_cell.length_b   1.000
_cell.length_c   1.000
_cell.angle_alpha   90.00
_cell.angle_beta   90.00
_cell.angle_gamma   90.00
#
_symmetry.space_group_name_H-M   'P 1'
#
loop_
_entity.id
_entity.type
_entity.pdbx_description
1 polymer ?
#
loop_
_entity_poly.entity_id
_entity_poly.type
_entity_poly.pdbx_seq_one_letter_code
_entity_poly.pdbx_strand_id
1 'polypeptide(L)'
;IFVPARNIVEALGGRITWFPALKLLNIYIDNHTVSLVIDDPSLEIDGKIVSLENPARIIDNRVMIPLEVIKIITQVEIKWNNQTKTLSINTIRPYLLKIRSYSHPDKTRIVIDLSEKTEFKANLLTNPDRIFIDIIGSIIKLEDSLKQIEINDGVIKTVRTAQYNQEVVRVVFDLYQKFKYDLFSLTDPDRIVIDVFRPEEKEKAISEPLPTKSEEKPSIEPKISEKRVVIIDPGHGGSDPGAIGPTRLKEKEVTLSIALYLEKQLREAGISAYLTRNKDEFVYLEDRVNFANQKNGFIFISIHTNSVLNHRPSAGGIETFVLSSKYIGASAKDVADRENRASRAHPELDTDLAKIIADLEESANIQYSLDFADIVQKKLVKYLKLEDRGVKQAPFVVLKGVNMVAVIVEVAFISNPKEEKLLKDDSFRKNAAQALFEAIKYYIENTPDEV
;
A
#
# COMPACT_ATOMS: atom_id res chain seq x y z
N ILE A 1 -39.63 18.15 -16.77
CA ILE A 1 -38.53 18.28 -17.77
C ILE A 1 -38.54 17.02 -18.61
N PHE A 2 -38.49 17.16 -19.93
CA PHE A 2 -38.43 16.03 -20.85
C PHE A 2 -37.00 15.84 -21.34
N VAL A 3 -36.56 14.59 -21.40
CA VAL A 3 -35.24 14.21 -21.89
C VAL A 3 -35.37 13.17 -23.00
N PRO A 4 -34.45 13.14 -23.98
CA PRO A 4 -34.49 12.14 -25.04
C PRO A 4 -34.23 10.76 -24.44
N ALA A 5 -35.21 9.85 -24.57
CA ALA A 5 -35.16 8.55 -23.90
C ALA A 5 -33.90 7.77 -24.29
N ARG A 6 -33.63 7.68 -25.60
CA ARG A 6 -32.47 6.97 -26.16
C ARG A 6 -31.15 7.45 -25.57
N ASN A 7 -30.89 8.75 -25.67
CA ASN A 7 -29.61 9.31 -25.25
C ASN A 7 -29.33 9.07 -23.76
N ILE A 8 -30.35 9.23 -22.90
CA ILE A 8 -30.16 9.06 -21.47
C ILE A 8 -30.02 7.59 -21.09
N VAL A 9 -30.90 6.71 -21.60
CA VAL A 9 -30.85 5.28 -21.26
C VAL A 9 -29.54 4.65 -21.73
N GLU A 10 -29.09 4.96 -22.96
CA GLU A 10 -27.82 4.44 -23.48
C GLU A 10 -26.62 4.99 -22.68
N ALA A 11 -26.66 6.26 -22.26
CA ALA A 11 -25.61 6.85 -21.41
C ALA A 11 -25.55 6.21 -20.01
N LEU A 12 -26.67 5.68 -19.52
CA LEU A 12 -26.75 4.93 -18.26
C LEU A 12 -26.50 3.43 -18.46
N GLY A 13 -26.12 3.00 -19.67
CA GLY A 13 -25.80 1.61 -20.02
C GLY A 13 -27.01 0.70 -20.23
N GLY A 14 -28.21 1.27 -20.38
CA GLY A 14 -29.40 0.53 -20.79
C GLY A 14 -29.57 0.45 -22.30
N ARG A 15 -30.58 -0.31 -22.73
CA ARG A 15 -31.00 -0.46 -24.13
C ARG A 15 -32.50 -0.16 -24.27
N ILE A 16 -32.90 0.28 -25.47
CA ILE A 16 -34.29 0.62 -25.77
C ILE A 16 -34.78 -0.14 -27.00
N THR A 17 -36.03 -0.58 -26.96
CA THR A 17 -36.81 -0.98 -28.13
C THR A 17 -38.01 -0.06 -28.30
N TRP A 18 -38.17 0.52 -29.49
CA TRP A 18 -39.30 1.39 -29.83
C TRP A 18 -40.20 0.68 -30.83
N PHE A 19 -41.50 0.61 -30.55
CA PHE A 19 -42.52 0.00 -31.40
C PHE A 19 -43.49 1.09 -31.90
N PRO A 20 -43.23 1.71 -33.07
CA PRO A 20 -44.00 2.86 -33.54
C PRO A 20 -45.50 2.59 -33.69
N ALA A 21 -45.87 1.41 -34.20
CA ALA A 21 -47.26 1.02 -34.43
C ALA A 21 -48.07 0.91 -33.13
N LEU A 22 -47.40 0.57 -32.02
CA LEU A 22 -48.01 0.42 -30.70
C LEU A 22 -47.82 1.65 -29.82
N LYS A 23 -47.07 2.65 -30.30
CA LYS A 23 -46.56 3.77 -29.51
C LYS A 23 -45.90 3.31 -28.20
N LEU A 24 -45.24 2.17 -28.23
CA LEU A 24 -44.69 1.50 -27.05
C LEU A 24 -43.17 1.62 -27.02
N LEU A 25 -42.64 2.06 -25.88
CA LEU A 25 -41.22 2.12 -25.59
C LEU A 25 -40.88 1.10 -24.49
N ASN A 26 -40.03 0.13 -24.82
CA ASN A 26 -39.44 -0.78 -23.83
C ASN A 26 -38.02 -0.33 -23.53
N ILE A 27 -37.70 -0.17 -22.26
CA ILE A 27 -36.38 0.15 -21.74
C ILE A 27 -35.91 -1.06 -20.92
N TYR A 28 -34.66 -1.48 -21.14
CA TYR A 28 -34.00 -2.50 -20.34
C TYR A 28 -32.75 -1.86 -19.76
N ILE A 29 -32.69 -1.74 -18.44
CA ILE A 29 -31.57 -1.09 -17.76
C ILE A 29 -31.36 -1.79 -16.42
N ASP A 30 -30.10 -2.03 -16.08
CA ASP A 30 -29.70 -2.92 -14.98
C ASP A 30 -30.43 -4.27 -15.10
N ASN A 31 -31.27 -4.64 -14.12
CA ASN A 31 -32.11 -5.84 -14.15
C ASN A 31 -33.61 -5.56 -14.35
N HIS A 32 -33.96 -4.32 -14.72
CA HIS A 32 -35.36 -3.88 -14.85
C HIS A 32 -35.82 -3.91 -16.30
N THR A 33 -37.06 -4.37 -16.51
CA THR A 33 -37.79 -4.17 -17.78
C THR A 33 -38.90 -3.16 -17.55
N VAL A 34 -38.84 -2.07 -18.33
CA VAL A 34 -39.73 -0.93 -18.19
C VAL A 34 -40.47 -0.69 -19.51
N SER A 35 -41.78 -0.56 -19.44
CA SER A 35 -42.64 -0.32 -20.60
C SER A 35 -43.45 0.97 -20.42
N LEU A 36 -43.47 1.79 -21.47
CA LEU A 36 -44.16 3.08 -21.51
C LEU A 36 -44.95 3.20 -22.81
N VAL A 37 -46.22 3.61 -22.73
CA VAL A 37 -47.01 3.97 -23.92
C VAL A 37 -47.03 5.50 -24.05
N ILE A 38 -46.79 6.03 -25.25
CA ILE A 38 -46.81 7.48 -25.48
C ILE A 38 -48.20 8.04 -25.18
N ASP A 39 -48.23 9.19 -24.49
CA ASP A 39 -49.41 9.90 -24.01
C ASP A 39 -50.20 9.19 -22.89
N ASP A 40 -49.76 7.99 -22.47
CA ASP A 40 -50.33 7.28 -21.32
C ASP A 40 -49.57 7.64 -20.02
N PRO A 41 -50.27 8.03 -18.93
CA PRO A 41 -49.64 8.44 -17.67
C PRO A 41 -49.26 7.24 -16.79
N SER A 42 -49.02 6.06 -17.37
CA SER A 42 -48.55 4.88 -16.67
C SER A 42 -47.18 4.41 -17.17
N LEU A 43 -46.39 3.91 -16.23
CA LEU A 43 -45.13 3.21 -16.46
C LEU A 43 -45.27 1.82 -15.83
N GLU A 44 -45.01 0.78 -16.62
CA GLU A 44 -44.89 -0.57 -16.10
C GLU A 44 -43.41 -0.86 -15.84
N ILE A 45 -43.08 -1.31 -14.64
CA ILE A 45 -41.73 -1.77 -14.26
C ILE A 45 -41.84 -3.14 -13.60
N ASP A 46 -41.21 -4.14 -14.19
CA ASP A 46 -41.22 -5.54 -13.74
C ASP A 46 -42.62 -6.08 -13.39
N GLY A 47 -43.61 -5.75 -14.24
CA GLY A 47 -45.01 -6.16 -14.07
C GLY A 47 -45.82 -5.33 -13.07
N LYS A 48 -45.26 -4.26 -12.49
CA LYS A 48 -45.97 -3.31 -11.61
C LYS A 48 -46.23 -2.00 -12.32
N ILE A 49 -47.46 -1.49 -12.20
CA ILE A 49 -47.86 -0.21 -12.79
C ILE A 49 -47.62 0.93 -11.79
N VAL A 50 -46.92 1.96 -12.25
CA VAL A 50 -46.64 3.22 -11.54
C VAL A 50 -47.27 4.36 -12.32
N SER A 51 -47.96 5.26 -11.64
CA SER A 51 -48.52 6.47 -12.26
C SER A 51 -47.46 7.55 -12.38
N LEU A 52 -47.41 8.22 -13.54
CA LEU A 52 -46.54 9.34 -13.83
C LEU A 52 -47.30 10.66 -13.71
N GLU A 53 -46.64 11.71 -13.21
CA GLU A 53 -47.24 13.06 -13.24
C GLU A 53 -47.38 13.56 -14.68
N ASN A 54 -46.42 13.22 -15.54
CA ASN A 54 -46.45 13.57 -16.96
C ASN A 54 -46.21 12.33 -17.81
N PRO A 55 -47.02 12.07 -18.86
CA PRO A 55 -46.78 10.94 -19.75
C PRO A 55 -45.58 11.19 -20.67
N ALA A 56 -44.98 10.11 -21.18
CA ALA A 56 -43.98 10.19 -22.25
C ALA A 56 -44.61 10.76 -23.53
N ARG A 57 -43.83 11.52 -24.32
CA ARG A 57 -44.32 12.23 -25.51
C ARG A 57 -43.37 12.08 -26.68
N ILE A 58 -43.87 12.27 -27.89
CA ILE A 58 -43.04 12.50 -29.06
C ILE A 58 -42.90 14.01 -29.27
N ILE A 59 -41.68 14.51 -29.23
CA ILE A 59 -41.35 15.93 -29.48
C ILE A 59 -40.22 15.97 -30.50
N ASP A 60 -40.36 16.76 -31.56
CA ASP A 60 -39.38 16.88 -32.65
C ASP A 60 -38.93 15.52 -33.20
N ASN A 61 -39.90 14.61 -33.42
CA ASN A 61 -39.69 13.26 -33.91
C ASN A 61 -38.79 12.38 -33.02
N ARG A 62 -38.68 12.70 -31.73
CA ARG A 62 -37.94 11.92 -30.73
C ARG A 62 -38.87 11.51 -29.60
N VAL A 63 -38.69 10.28 -29.11
CA VAL A 63 -39.35 9.84 -27.88
C VAL A 63 -38.70 10.53 -26.69
N MET A 64 -39.49 11.34 -26.01
CA MET A 64 -39.11 12.10 -24.84
C MET A 64 -39.80 11.51 -23.62
N ILE A 65 -39.03 11.22 -22.59
CA ILE A 65 -39.54 10.75 -21.30
C ILE A 65 -39.37 11.86 -20.26
N PRO A 66 -40.30 11.99 -19.31
CA PRO A 66 -40.11 12.90 -18.20
C PRO A 66 -38.95 12.43 -17.32
N LEU A 67 -38.23 13.37 -16.73
CA LEU A 67 -37.06 13.08 -15.91
C LEU A 67 -37.37 12.19 -14.70
N GLU A 68 -38.62 12.20 -14.23
CA GLU A 68 -39.10 11.31 -13.17
C GLU A 68 -38.92 9.83 -13.52
N VAL A 69 -39.08 9.46 -14.80
CA VAL A 69 -38.89 8.10 -15.29
C VAL A 69 -37.45 7.65 -15.04
N ILE A 70 -36.45 8.51 -15.31
CA ILE A 70 -35.04 8.18 -15.06
C ILE A 70 -34.78 7.95 -13.57
N LYS A 71 -35.36 8.78 -12.70
CA LYS A 71 -35.23 8.62 -11.24
C LYS A 71 -35.82 7.28 -10.77
N ILE A 72 -36.97 6.91 -11.31
CA ILE A 72 -37.67 5.67 -10.96
C ILE A 72 -36.85 4.44 -11.40
N ILE A 73 -36.30 4.45 -12.62
CA ILE A 73 -35.70 3.24 -13.21
C ILE A 73 -34.23 3.02 -12.82
N THR A 74 -33.49 4.04 -12.35
CA THR A 74 -32.03 3.92 -12.10
C THR A 74 -31.60 4.25 -10.67
N GLN A 75 -32.49 4.73 -9.79
CA GLN A 75 -32.16 5.12 -8.41
C GLN A 75 -30.97 6.08 -8.27
N VAL A 76 -30.66 6.87 -9.32
CA VAL A 76 -29.54 7.81 -9.37
C VAL A 76 -29.90 9.17 -8.80
N GLU A 77 -28.91 9.88 -8.24
CA GLU A 77 -29.07 11.29 -7.90
C GLU A 77 -29.00 12.13 -9.19
N ILE A 78 -30.06 12.89 -9.48
CA ILE A 78 -30.14 13.75 -10.66
C ILE A 78 -30.23 15.22 -10.25
N LYS A 79 -29.33 16.05 -10.78
CA LYS A 79 -29.35 17.50 -10.64
C LYS A 79 -29.60 18.16 -11.98
N TRP A 80 -30.60 19.06 -12.02
CA TRP A 80 -30.85 19.91 -13.18
C TRP A 80 -30.39 21.33 -12.88
N ASN A 81 -29.49 21.85 -13.70
CA ASN A 81 -29.12 23.25 -13.68
C ASN A 81 -29.92 24.01 -14.75
N ASN A 82 -30.87 24.84 -14.32
CA ASN A 82 -31.74 25.56 -15.23
C ASN A 82 -31.06 26.74 -15.96
N GLN A 83 -29.97 27.29 -15.40
CA GLN A 83 -29.21 28.39 -16.01
C GLN A 83 -28.36 27.87 -17.18
N THR A 84 -27.68 26.74 -16.98
CA THR A 84 -26.79 26.15 -18.00
C THR A 84 -27.49 25.12 -18.89
N LYS A 85 -28.75 24.79 -18.60
CA LYS A 85 -29.52 23.71 -19.25
C LYS A 85 -28.79 22.37 -19.20
N THR A 86 -28.08 22.11 -18.10
CA THR A 86 -27.27 20.90 -17.91
C THR A 86 -27.98 19.93 -16.98
N LEU A 87 -28.02 18.67 -17.38
CA LEU A 87 -28.45 17.55 -16.54
C LEU A 87 -27.20 16.82 -16.04
N SER A 88 -27.03 16.75 -14.71
CA SER A 88 -26.00 15.93 -14.07
C SER A 88 -26.65 14.70 -13.48
N ILE A 89 -26.19 13.52 -13.90
CA ILE A 89 -26.64 12.23 -13.38
C ILE A 89 -25.46 11.60 -12.65
N ASN A 90 -25.59 11.38 -11.35
CA ASN A 90 -24.58 10.74 -10.53
C ASN A 90 -24.91 9.25 -10.43
N THR A 91 -24.22 8.42 -11.22
CA THR A 91 -24.24 6.96 -11.08
C THR A 91 -23.11 6.52 -10.16
N ILE A 92 -23.40 5.66 -9.18
CA ILE A 92 -22.37 4.94 -8.43
C ILE A 92 -22.11 3.68 -9.24
N ARG A 93 -21.24 3.78 -10.25
CA ARG A 93 -20.69 2.59 -10.91
C ARG A 93 -19.35 2.29 -10.29
N PRO A 94 -19.08 1.02 -9.90
CA PRO A 94 -17.76 0.64 -9.46
C PRO A 94 -16.71 1.05 -10.49
N TYR A 95 -15.61 1.62 -10.03
CA TYR A 95 -14.49 1.93 -10.90
C TYR A 95 -13.18 1.58 -10.21
N LEU A 96 -12.19 1.32 -11.05
CA LEU A 96 -10.84 1.06 -10.60
C LEU A 96 -10.22 2.36 -10.08
N LEU A 97 -9.78 2.37 -8.82
CA LEU A 97 -9.11 3.52 -8.19
C LEU A 97 -7.64 3.56 -8.58
N LYS A 98 -6.95 2.44 -8.37
CA LYS A 98 -5.50 2.32 -8.55
C LYS A 98 -5.10 0.85 -8.63
N ILE A 99 -4.01 0.59 -9.35
CA ILE A 99 -3.29 -0.69 -9.26
C ILE A 99 -1.94 -0.44 -8.58
N ARG A 100 -1.59 -1.31 -7.63
CA ARG A 100 -0.33 -1.30 -6.90
C ARG A 100 0.38 -2.64 -7.07
N SER A 101 1.70 -2.61 -7.21
CA SER A 101 2.52 -3.82 -7.35
C SER A 101 3.62 -3.86 -6.30
N TYR A 102 3.84 -5.05 -5.75
CA TYR A 102 4.89 -5.34 -4.78
C TYR A 102 5.61 -6.62 -5.20
N SER A 103 6.89 -6.51 -5.53
CA SER A 103 7.74 -7.66 -5.87
C SER A 103 8.47 -8.15 -4.63
N HIS A 104 8.23 -9.40 -4.25
CA HIS A 104 8.91 -10.13 -3.16
C HIS A 104 9.84 -11.21 -3.74
N PRO A 105 10.76 -11.81 -2.96
CA PRO A 105 11.65 -12.87 -3.46
C PRO A 105 10.94 -14.12 -3.97
N ASP A 106 9.76 -14.44 -3.44
CA ASP A 106 8.97 -15.65 -3.71
C ASP A 106 7.74 -15.38 -4.60
N LYS A 107 7.22 -14.15 -4.64
CA LYS A 107 5.99 -13.80 -5.39
C LYS A 107 5.86 -12.32 -5.73
N THR A 108 4.96 -12.01 -6.65
CA THR A 108 4.60 -10.63 -6.98
C THR A 108 3.14 -10.43 -6.63
N ARG A 109 2.88 -9.53 -5.67
CA ARG A 109 1.54 -9.17 -5.23
C ARG A 109 1.06 -7.95 -6.01
N ILE A 110 -0.09 -8.08 -6.66
CA ILE A 110 -0.81 -6.96 -7.28
C ILE A 110 -2.08 -6.71 -6.50
N VAL A 111 -2.32 -5.46 -6.15
CA VAL A 111 -3.52 -4.99 -5.45
C VAL A 111 -4.27 -4.03 -6.36
N ILE A 112 -5.51 -4.40 -6.70
CA ILE A 112 -6.45 -3.59 -7.47
C ILE A 112 -7.42 -2.93 -6.47
N ASP A 113 -7.32 -1.63 -6.32
CA ASP A 113 -8.19 -0.83 -5.45
C ASP A 113 -9.48 -0.47 -6.19
N LEU A 114 -10.64 -0.72 -5.57
CA LEU A 114 -11.96 -0.49 -6.15
C LEU A 114 -12.69 0.59 -5.36
N SER A 115 -13.58 1.33 -6.04
CA SER A 115 -14.43 2.32 -5.38
C SER A 115 -15.46 1.69 -4.44
N GLU A 116 -15.80 0.42 -4.67
CA GLU A 116 -16.77 -0.35 -3.89
C GLU A 116 -16.65 -1.86 -4.17
N LYS A 117 -17.32 -2.66 -3.35
CA LYS A 117 -17.34 -4.11 -3.45
C LYS A 117 -17.92 -4.55 -4.78
N THR A 118 -17.11 -5.26 -5.55
CA THR A 118 -17.46 -5.64 -6.92
C THR A 118 -17.19 -7.13 -7.16
N GLU A 119 -18.08 -7.80 -7.89
CA GLU A 119 -17.84 -9.18 -8.32
C GLU A 119 -16.71 -9.22 -9.36
N PHE A 120 -15.89 -10.28 -9.31
CA PHE A 120 -14.82 -10.47 -10.28
C PHE A 120 -14.60 -11.93 -10.63
N LYS A 121 -14.02 -12.18 -11.81
CA LYS A 121 -13.66 -13.52 -12.29
C LYS A 121 -12.26 -13.50 -12.88
N ALA A 122 -11.42 -14.44 -12.47
CA ALA A 122 -10.13 -14.66 -13.08
C ALA A 122 -10.16 -15.80 -14.09
N ASN A 123 -9.46 -15.62 -15.20
CA ASN A 123 -9.30 -16.63 -16.24
C ASN A 123 -7.87 -16.60 -16.79
N LEU A 124 -7.48 -17.73 -17.38
CA LEU A 124 -6.16 -17.91 -17.99
C LEU A 124 -6.27 -17.82 -19.51
N LEU A 125 -5.24 -17.23 -20.12
CA LEU A 125 -4.98 -17.33 -21.55
C LEU A 125 -3.64 -18.00 -21.74
N THR A 126 -3.58 -18.94 -22.68
CA THR A 126 -2.35 -19.56 -23.15
C THR A 126 -1.96 -18.94 -24.50
N ASN A 127 -0.66 -18.93 -24.81
CA ASN A 127 -0.10 -18.37 -26.07
C ASN A 127 -0.36 -16.87 -26.31
N PRO A 128 0.29 -15.93 -25.58
CA PRO A 128 1.20 -16.11 -24.45
C PRO A 128 0.46 -16.30 -23.11
N ASP A 129 1.15 -16.85 -22.12
CA ASP A 129 0.63 -17.05 -20.75
C ASP A 129 0.23 -15.72 -20.12
N ARG A 130 -1.07 -15.57 -19.84
CA ARG A 130 -1.65 -14.39 -19.20
C ARG A 130 -2.72 -14.79 -18.20
N ILE A 131 -2.85 -14.00 -17.14
CA ILE A 131 -4.04 -13.99 -16.29
C ILE A 131 -4.84 -12.76 -16.69
N PHE A 132 -6.16 -12.86 -16.71
CA PHE A 132 -6.99 -11.65 -16.68
C PHE A 132 -8.06 -11.77 -15.60
N ILE A 133 -8.36 -10.62 -14.99
CA ILE A 133 -9.42 -10.45 -14.00
C ILE A 133 -10.47 -9.54 -14.62
N ASP A 134 -11.68 -10.05 -14.78
CA ASP A 134 -12.86 -9.30 -15.18
C ASP A 134 -13.58 -8.80 -13.94
N ILE A 135 -13.75 -7.49 -13.83
CA ILE A 135 -14.42 -6.80 -12.73
C ILE A 135 -15.81 -6.38 -13.25
N ILE A 136 -16.85 -7.01 -12.72
CA ILE A 136 -18.22 -6.99 -13.28
C ILE A 136 -19.00 -5.78 -12.75
N GLY A 137 -19.74 -5.10 -13.61
CA GLY A 137 -20.44 -3.85 -13.29
C GLY A 137 -19.53 -2.62 -13.22
N SER A 138 -18.26 -2.74 -13.61
CA SER A 138 -17.28 -1.66 -13.42
C SER A 138 -16.94 -0.87 -14.69
N ILE A 139 -16.48 0.36 -14.49
CA ILE A 139 -16.01 1.25 -15.56
C ILE A 139 -14.58 1.74 -15.31
N ILE A 140 -13.83 1.98 -16.39
CA ILE A 140 -12.53 2.65 -16.34
C ILE A 140 -12.74 4.15 -16.51
N LYS A 141 -12.05 4.96 -15.69
CA LYS A 141 -12.04 6.41 -15.91
C LYS A 141 -11.29 6.72 -17.20
N LEU A 142 -11.70 7.77 -17.91
CA LEU A 142 -11.15 8.12 -19.22
C LEU A 142 -9.62 8.34 -19.16
N GLU A 143 -9.14 8.92 -18.05
CA GLU A 143 -7.72 9.15 -17.73
C GLU A 143 -6.91 7.87 -17.47
N ASP A 144 -7.58 6.76 -17.19
CA ASP A 144 -6.99 5.45 -16.88
C ASP A 144 -7.16 4.42 -18.01
N SER A 145 -7.95 4.75 -19.04
CA SER A 145 -8.42 3.84 -20.09
C SER A 145 -7.33 3.13 -20.91
N LEU A 146 -6.07 3.60 -20.81
CA LEU A 146 -4.92 3.08 -21.54
C LEU A 146 -3.66 2.93 -20.66
N LYS A 147 -3.81 2.86 -19.32
CA LYS A 147 -2.64 2.70 -18.43
C LYS A 147 -2.06 1.29 -18.52
N GLN A 148 -0.77 1.24 -18.82
CA GLN A 148 0.07 0.05 -18.72
C GLN A 148 1.12 0.31 -17.65
N ILE A 149 1.24 -0.64 -16.72
CA ILE A 149 2.25 -0.63 -15.66
C ILE A 149 3.29 -1.67 -16.03
N GLU A 150 4.53 -1.21 -16.26
CA GLU A 150 5.67 -2.09 -16.43
C GLU A 150 6.19 -2.55 -15.07
N ILE A 151 6.31 -3.86 -14.88
CA ILE A 151 6.79 -4.48 -13.64
C ILE A 151 8.16 -5.13 -13.87
N ASN A 152 8.27 -5.94 -14.93
CA ASN A 152 9.52 -6.55 -15.40
C ASN A 152 10.36 -7.22 -14.29
N ASP A 153 9.72 -7.99 -13.40
CA ASP A 153 10.33 -8.53 -12.18
C ASP A 153 10.63 -10.04 -12.22
N GLY A 154 10.68 -10.60 -13.43
CA GLY A 154 10.91 -12.03 -13.69
C GLY A 154 9.65 -12.90 -13.66
N VAL A 155 8.53 -12.42 -13.12
CA VAL A 155 7.24 -13.14 -13.16
C VAL A 155 6.22 -12.39 -13.98
N ILE A 156 6.02 -11.10 -13.67
CA ILE A 156 5.08 -10.24 -14.37
C ILE A 156 5.87 -9.26 -15.23
N LYS A 157 5.55 -9.22 -16.53
CA LYS A 157 6.06 -8.24 -17.48
C LYS A 157 5.32 -6.93 -17.27
N THR A 158 4.02 -6.95 -17.54
CA THR A 158 3.19 -5.74 -17.50
C THR A 158 1.79 -6.05 -17.00
N VAL A 159 1.16 -5.05 -16.38
CA VAL A 159 -0.25 -5.07 -16.02
C VAL A 159 -0.97 -4.02 -16.85
N ARG A 160 -2.06 -4.42 -17.51
CA ARG A 160 -2.82 -3.56 -18.42
C ARG A 160 -4.28 -3.54 -18.01
N THR A 161 -4.89 -2.37 -18.08
CA THR A 161 -6.31 -2.20 -17.82
C THR A 161 -7.04 -1.72 -19.06
N ALA A 162 -8.19 -2.31 -19.35
CA ALA A 162 -9.04 -1.86 -20.44
C ALA A 162 -10.53 -2.06 -20.11
N GLN A 163 -11.38 -1.21 -20.68
CA GLN A 163 -12.81 -1.46 -20.71
C GLN A 163 -13.08 -2.59 -21.73
N TYR A 164 -13.43 -3.79 -21.25
CA TYR A 164 -13.71 -4.94 -22.13
C TYR A 164 -15.07 -4.80 -22.84
N ASN A 165 -16.09 -4.35 -22.10
CA ASN A 165 -17.40 -3.97 -22.63
C ASN A 165 -18.05 -2.94 -21.68
N GLN A 166 -19.31 -2.54 -21.93
CA GLN A 166 -20.01 -1.50 -21.15
C GLN A 166 -20.17 -1.79 -19.64
N GLU A 167 -19.94 -3.02 -19.21
CA GLU A 167 -20.13 -3.48 -17.83
C GLU A 167 -18.88 -4.14 -17.24
N VAL A 168 -17.80 -4.33 -17.99
CA VAL A 168 -16.64 -5.10 -17.52
C VAL A 168 -15.35 -4.33 -17.77
N VAL A 169 -14.61 -4.03 -16.70
CA VAL A 169 -13.19 -3.69 -16.77
C VAL A 169 -12.38 -4.98 -16.69
N ARG A 170 -11.43 -5.12 -17.59
CA ARG A 170 -10.50 -6.25 -17.61
C ARG A 170 -9.10 -5.77 -17.24
N VAL A 171 -8.51 -6.42 -16.23
CA VAL A 171 -7.11 -6.26 -15.85
C VAL A 171 -6.33 -7.47 -16.35
N VAL A 172 -5.34 -7.26 -17.21
CA VAL A 172 -4.54 -8.31 -17.84
C VAL A 172 -3.11 -8.27 -17.30
N PHE A 173 -2.61 -9.42 -16.88
CA PHE A 173 -1.26 -9.64 -16.40
C PHE A 173 -0.49 -10.42 -17.46
N ASP A 174 0.50 -9.78 -18.08
CA ASP A 174 1.40 -10.43 -19.02
C ASP A 174 2.55 -11.07 -18.26
N LEU A 175 2.77 -12.37 -18.45
CA LEU A 175 3.69 -13.14 -17.63
C LEU A 175 4.92 -13.61 -18.42
N TYR A 176 6.03 -13.86 -17.72
CA TYR A 176 7.26 -14.39 -18.32
C TYR A 176 7.18 -15.90 -18.60
N GLN A 177 6.58 -16.64 -17.67
CA GLN A 177 6.57 -18.11 -17.67
C GLN A 177 5.38 -18.66 -16.88
N LYS A 178 5.23 -19.99 -16.87
CA LYS A 178 4.26 -20.69 -16.01
C LYS A 178 4.40 -20.25 -14.55
N PHE A 179 3.26 -20.13 -13.90
CA PHE A 179 3.10 -19.50 -12.59
C PHE A 179 2.11 -20.30 -11.75
N LYS A 180 2.18 -20.10 -10.43
CA LYS A 180 1.07 -20.35 -9.52
C LYS A 180 0.53 -19.00 -9.06
N TYR A 181 -0.76 -18.92 -8.77
CA TYR A 181 -1.32 -17.69 -8.22
C TYR A 181 -2.38 -17.97 -7.17
N ASP A 182 -2.46 -17.08 -6.19
CA ASP A 182 -3.59 -16.96 -5.27
C ASP A 182 -4.36 -15.68 -5.59
N LEU A 183 -5.69 -15.75 -5.48
CA LEU A 183 -6.58 -14.65 -5.76
C LEU A 183 -7.65 -14.57 -4.68
N PHE A 184 -7.78 -13.39 -4.08
CA PHE A 184 -8.75 -13.14 -3.03
C PHE A 184 -9.18 -11.67 -3.04
N SER A 185 -10.30 -11.37 -2.38
CA SER A 185 -10.74 -10.00 -2.15
C SER A 185 -10.58 -9.61 -0.70
N LEU A 186 -10.37 -8.32 -0.49
CA LEU A 186 -10.39 -7.69 0.82
C LEU A 186 -11.52 -6.66 0.80
N THR A 187 -12.21 -6.54 1.92
CA THR A 187 -13.22 -5.49 2.14
C THR A 187 -12.62 -4.39 2.99
N ASP A 188 -13.14 -3.18 2.88
CA ASP A 188 -12.72 -2.03 3.68
C ASP A 188 -11.20 -1.68 3.58
N PRO A 189 -10.73 -1.03 2.52
CA PRO A 189 -11.45 -0.72 1.29
C PRO A 189 -11.55 -1.97 0.41
N ASP A 190 -12.51 -1.98 -0.51
CA ASP A 190 -12.72 -3.06 -1.45
C ASP A 190 -11.54 -3.19 -2.42
N ARG A 191 -10.91 -4.37 -2.40
CA ARG A 191 -9.70 -4.68 -3.15
C ARG A 191 -9.77 -6.08 -3.74
N ILE A 192 -9.16 -6.25 -4.89
CA ILE A 192 -8.81 -7.57 -5.44
C ILE A 192 -7.31 -7.72 -5.32
N VAL A 193 -6.86 -8.79 -4.68
CA VAL A 193 -5.44 -9.10 -4.49
C VAL A 193 -5.10 -10.37 -5.26
N ILE A 194 -4.07 -10.29 -6.08
CA ILE A 194 -3.49 -11.44 -6.76
C ILE A 194 -2.01 -11.57 -6.40
N ASP A 195 -1.63 -12.73 -5.89
CA ASP A 195 -0.25 -13.13 -5.65
C ASP A 195 0.19 -14.06 -6.77
N VAL A 196 1.20 -13.67 -7.55
CA VAL A 196 1.77 -14.52 -8.61
C VAL A 196 3.13 -15.03 -8.15
N PHE A 197 3.24 -16.32 -7.87
CA PHE A 197 4.44 -16.93 -7.29
C PHE A 197 5.54 -17.17 -8.34
N ARG A 198 6.78 -16.92 -7.93
CA ARG A 198 7.99 -17.31 -8.66
C ARG A 198 8.10 -18.84 -8.61
N PRO A 199 8.35 -19.50 -9.75
CA PRO A 199 8.66 -20.91 -9.73
C PRO A 199 10.00 -21.13 -9.02
N GLU A 200 10.02 -22.08 -8.09
CA GLU A 200 11.24 -22.53 -7.43
C GLU A 200 12.31 -22.87 -8.47
N GLU A 201 13.50 -22.28 -8.33
CA GLU A 201 14.66 -22.74 -9.08
C GLU A 201 14.96 -24.17 -8.63
N LYS A 202 14.59 -25.15 -9.47
CA LYS A 202 15.20 -26.47 -9.36
C LYS A 202 16.68 -26.27 -9.63
N GLU A 203 17.47 -26.30 -8.55
CA GLU A 203 18.92 -26.49 -8.63
C GLU A 203 19.20 -27.58 -9.66
N LYS A 204 19.89 -27.22 -10.74
CA LYS A 204 20.38 -28.19 -11.71
C LYS A 204 21.35 -29.10 -10.98
N ALA A 205 20.88 -30.31 -10.67
CA ALA A 205 21.68 -31.42 -10.21
C ALA A 205 22.92 -31.58 -11.10
N ILE A 206 24.10 -31.23 -10.56
CA ILE A 206 25.37 -31.75 -11.03
C ILE A 206 25.48 -33.15 -10.40
N SER A 207 25.05 -34.15 -11.16
CA SER A 207 25.27 -35.55 -10.83
C SER A 207 26.72 -35.92 -11.20
N GLU A 208 27.63 -35.82 -10.24
CA GLU A 208 28.83 -36.67 -10.20
C GLU A 208 28.93 -37.31 -8.80
N PRO A 209 29.11 -38.63 -8.71
CA PRO A 209 29.18 -39.31 -7.43
C PRO A 209 30.57 -39.16 -6.82
N LEU A 210 30.67 -38.50 -5.67
CA LEU A 210 31.88 -38.48 -4.84
C LEU A 210 31.82 -39.58 -3.76
N PRO A 211 32.97 -40.20 -3.44
CA PRO A 211 33.06 -41.41 -2.64
C PRO A 211 32.87 -41.13 -1.14
N THR A 212 32.40 -42.16 -0.45
CA THR A 212 32.26 -42.27 1.00
C THR A 212 33.59 -42.08 1.74
N LYS A 213 33.66 -41.08 2.63
CA LYS A 213 34.48 -41.18 3.85
C LYS A 213 34.05 -40.23 4.97
N SER A 214 33.74 -40.88 6.10
CA SER A 214 33.83 -40.50 7.52
C SER A 214 33.69 -39.04 7.97
N GLU A 215 32.72 -38.87 8.87
CA GLU A 215 32.46 -37.75 9.78
C GLU A 215 33.73 -37.16 10.43
N GLU A 216 34.02 -35.90 10.11
CA GLU A 216 34.67 -34.97 11.03
C GLU A 216 33.80 -33.71 11.12
N LYS A 217 33.43 -33.33 12.34
CA LYS A 217 32.66 -32.10 12.65
C LYS A 217 33.40 -30.86 12.13
N PRO A 218 32.81 -30.04 11.24
CA PRO A 218 33.35 -28.72 10.96
C PRO A 218 32.82 -27.74 12.00
N SER A 219 33.75 -27.10 12.73
CA SER A 219 33.52 -25.80 13.37
C SER A 219 33.27 -24.76 12.28
N ILE A 220 32.01 -24.36 12.08
CA ILE A 220 31.66 -23.30 11.15
C ILE A 220 31.84 -21.97 11.88
N GLU A 221 32.96 -21.29 11.64
CA GLU A 221 32.97 -19.82 11.75
C GLU A 221 32.10 -19.28 10.60
N PRO A 222 31.07 -18.46 10.87
CA PRO A 222 30.18 -18.00 9.82
C PRO A 222 30.91 -16.99 8.94
N LYS A 223 31.18 -17.36 7.68
CA LYS A 223 31.44 -16.38 6.63
C LYS A 223 30.13 -15.66 6.34
N ILE A 224 30.07 -14.39 6.72
CA ILE A 224 28.94 -13.49 6.43
C ILE A 224 28.78 -13.43 4.90
N SER A 225 27.68 -14.00 4.41
CA SER A 225 27.29 -14.04 3.01
C SER A 225 27.04 -12.63 2.45
N GLU A 226 27.41 -12.41 1.18
CA GLU A 226 27.16 -11.18 0.40
C GLU A 226 25.66 -10.78 0.30
N LYS A 227 24.73 -11.62 0.81
CA LYS A 227 23.28 -11.38 0.79
C LYS A 227 22.72 -10.58 1.99
N ARG A 228 23.52 -10.23 3.01
CA ARG A 228 23.01 -9.58 4.24
C ARG A 228 23.25 -8.08 4.29
N VAL A 229 22.59 -7.37 3.40
CA VAL A 229 22.69 -5.90 3.27
C VAL A 229 21.93 -5.21 4.41
N VAL A 230 22.54 -4.23 5.07
CA VAL A 230 21.91 -3.40 6.10
C VAL A 230 21.58 -2.03 5.53
N ILE A 231 20.31 -1.64 5.59
CA ILE A 231 19.84 -0.31 5.20
C ILE A 231 19.67 0.52 6.46
N ILE A 232 20.37 1.65 6.50
CA ILE A 232 20.35 2.59 7.62
C ILE A 232 19.62 3.85 7.15
N ASP A 233 18.58 4.22 7.86
CA ASP A 233 17.75 5.36 7.55
C ASP A 233 17.88 6.44 8.62
N PRO A 234 18.73 7.46 8.43
CA PRO A 234 18.74 8.59 9.34
C PRO A 234 17.47 9.44 9.12
N GLY A 235 16.60 9.48 10.13
CA GLY A 235 15.33 10.20 10.10
C GLY A 235 15.47 11.67 9.70
N HIS A 236 14.42 12.23 9.07
CA HIS A 236 14.33 13.64 8.62
C HIS A 236 15.42 14.04 7.61
N GLY A 237 15.77 15.33 7.53
CA GLY A 237 16.82 15.88 6.67
C GLY A 237 16.34 17.04 5.80
N GLY A 238 17.27 17.90 5.36
CA GLY A 238 16.98 19.05 4.51
C GLY A 238 15.97 20.01 5.15
N SER A 239 14.83 20.20 4.48
CA SER A 239 13.73 21.06 4.93
C SER A 239 13.00 20.55 6.17
N ASP A 240 13.11 19.27 6.49
CA ASP A 240 12.54 18.69 7.70
C ASP A 240 13.62 18.58 8.80
N PRO A 241 13.58 19.43 9.83
CA PRO A 241 14.54 19.38 10.93
C PRO A 241 14.31 18.20 11.89
N GLY A 242 13.16 17.53 11.82
CA GLY A 242 12.64 16.69 12.89
C GLY A 242 12.34 17.49 14.16
N ALA A 243 12.34 16.82 15.30
CA ALA A 243 12.21 17.48 16.58
C ALA A 243 13.39 18.42 16.85
N ILE A 244 13.10 19.54 17.51
CA ILE A 244 14.09 20.54 17.90
C ILE A 244 14.15 20.59 19.42
N GLY A 245 15.31 20.29 19.98
CA GLY A 245 15.54 20.30 21.41
C GLY A 245 15.56 21.72 22.03
N PRO A 246 15.47 21.83 23.36
CA PRO A 246 15.49 23.10 24.09
C PRO A 246 16.64 24.04 23.72
N THR A 247 17.81 23.50 23.37
CA THR A 247 19.00 24.28 22.98
C THR A 247 19.20 24.37 21.47
N ARG A 248 18.13 24.14 20.69
CA ARG A 248 18.08 24.17 19.22
C ARG A 248 18.83 23.05 18.50
N LEU A 249 19.24 21.99 19.21
CA LEU A 249 19.72 20.78 18.54
C LEU A 249 18.61 20.22 17.67
N LYS A 250 18.92 19.86 16.42
CA LYS A 250 17.94 19.28 15.50
C LYS A 250 18.15 17.78 15.42
N GLU A 251 17.05 17.05 15.48
CA GLU A 251 17.05 15.59 15.33
C GLU A 251 17.79 15.12 14.08
N LYS A 252 17.55 15.76 12.92
CA LYS A 252 18.20 15.38 11.66
C LYS A 252 19.75 15.36 11.69
N GLU A 253 20.34 16.17 12.57
CA GLU A 253 21.80 16.27 12.76
C GLU A 253 22.31 15.09 13.60
N VAL A 254 21.55 14.72 14.64
CA VAL A 254 21.86 13.61 15.53
C VAL A 254 21.71 12.27 14.80
N THR A 255 20.59 12.09 14.10
CA THR A 255 20.29 10.84 13.37
C THR A 255 21.33 10.57 12.29
N LEU A 256 21.70 11.59 11.51
CA LEU A 256 22.77 11.47 10.51
C LEU A 256 24.12 11.12 11.14
N SER A 257 24.46 11.76 12.25
CA SER A 257 25.73 11.49 12.94
C SER A 257 25.83 10.05 13.45
N ILE A 258 24.77 9.52 14.05
CA ILE A 258 24.74 8.13 14.53
C ILE A 258 24.80 7.16 13.34
N ALA A 259 24.03 7.44 12.28
CA ALA A 259 23.98 6.60 11.09
C ALA A 259 25.33 6.49 10.38
N LEU A 260 26.10 7.58 10.27
CA LEU A 260 27.44 7.57 9.70
C LEU A 260 28.43 6.76 10.54
N TYR A 261 28.35 6.84 11.87
CA TYR A 261 29.16 5.99 12.75
C TYR A 261 28.81 4.51 12.58
N LEU A 262 27.52 4.19 12.55
CA LEU A 262 27.03 2.83 12.37
C LEU A 262 27.44 2.24 11.01
N GLU A 263 27.28 3.00 9.93
CA GLU A 263 27.68 2.58 8.58
C GLU A 263 29.18 2.25 8.54
N LYS A 264 30.02 3.12 9.11
CA LYS A 264 31.46 2.90 9.20
C LYS A 264 31.79 1.59 9.93
N GLN A 265 31.19 1.38 11.10
CA GLN A 265 31.42 0.17 11.91
C GLN A 265 30.99 -1.11 11.18
N LEU A 266 29.84 -1.09 10.50
CA LEU A 266 29.36 -2.22 9.70
C LEU A 266 30.32 -2.53 8.53
N ARG A 267 30.75 -1.51 7.78
CA ARG A 267 31.69 -1.68 6.67
C ARG A 267 33.04 -2.20 7.13
N GLU A 268 33.57 -1.70 8.24
CA GLU A 268 34.84 -2.17 8.84
C GLU A 268 34.74 -3.64 9.29
N ALA A 269 33.54 -4.10 9.67
CA ALA A 269 33.26 -5.50 9.99
C ALA A 269 32.93 -6.39 8.77
N GLY A 270 33.01 -5.84 7.54
CA GLY A 270 32.70 -6.57 6.31
C GLY A 270 31.21 -6.74 6.03
N ILE A 271 30.33 -6.00 6.73
CA ILE A 271 28.88 -6.02 6.50
C ILE A 271 28.51 -4.91 5.51
N SER A 272 27.87 -5.28 4.41
CA SER A 272 27.37 -4.34 3.40
C SER A 272 26.30 -3.44 4.00
N ALA A 273 26.55 -2.13 4.03
CA ALA A 273 25.61 -1.13 4.55
C ALA A 273 25.32 -0.03 3.52
N TYR A 274 24.09 0.50 3.52
CA TYR A 274 23.71 1.66 2.71
C TYR A 274 22.86 2.64 3.51
N LEU A 275 23.09 3.93 3.30
CA LEU A 275 22.32 5.01 3.91
C LEU A 275 21.24 5.51 2.95
N THR A 276 20.01 5.75 3.43
CA THR A 276 18.97 6.43 2.64
C THR A 276 19.33 7.89 2.35
N ARG A 277 20.14 8.51 3.22
CA ARG A 277 20.82 9.79 3.00
C ARG A 277 22.16 9.81 3.75
N ASN A 278 23.20 10.38 3.15
CA ASN A 278 24.54 10.51 3.77
C ASN A 278 24.95 11.97 4.03
N LYS A 279 24.03 12.91 3.79
CA LYS A 279 24.18 14.34 4.01
C LYS A 279 22.85 14.95 4.47
N ASP A 280 22.84 16.26 4.69
CA ASP A 280 21.63 17.00 5.07
C ASP A 280 20.74 17.25 3.84
N GLU A 281 19.93 16.25 3.48
CA GLU A 281 18.95 16.33 2.39
C GLU A 281 17.62 15.73 2.82
N PHE A 282 16.53 16.26 2.25
CA PHE A 282 15.19 15.75 2.52
C PHE A 282 14.90 14.56 1.59
N VAL A 283 14.46 13.45 2.18
CA VAL A 283 14.01 12.25 1.46
C VAL A 283 12.63 11.87 1.98
N TYR A 284 11.66 11.74 1.07
CA TYR A 284 10.29 11.32 1.43
C TYR A 284 10.28 9.89 1.96
N LEU A 285 9.32 9.59 2.85
CA LEU A 285 9.23 8.27 3.48
C LEU A 285 9.10 7.13 2.46
N GLU A 286 8.32 7.33 1.40
CA GLU A 286 8.13 6.29 0.37
C GLU A 286 9.42 6.06 -0.44
N ASP A 287 10.24 7.10 -0.64
CA ASP A 287 11.50 6.98 -1.39
C ASP A 287 12.54 6.20 -0.56
N ARG A 288 12.53 6.35 0.77
CA ARG A 288 13.36 5.55 1.70
C ARG A 288 13.02 4.06 1.60
N VAL A 289 11.73 3.73 1.58
CA VAL A 289 11.23 2.35 1.40
C VAL A 289 11.64 1.78 0.05
N ASN A 290 11.41 2.54 -1.02
CA ASN A 290 11.77 2.12 -2.38
C ASN A 290 13.27 1.86 -2.51
N PHE A 291 14.10 2.73 -1.94
CA PHE A 291 15.55 2.55 -1.89
C PHE A 291 15.95 1.28 -1.14
N ALA A 292 15.37 1.04 0.04
CA ALA A 292 15.66 -0.16 0.83
C ALA A 292 15.34 -1.45 0.07
N ASN A 293 14.18 -1.49 -0.59
CA ASN A 293 13.75 -2.65 -1.39
C ASN A 293 14.63 -2.87 -2.63
N GLN A 294 14.99 -1.80 -3.36
CA GLN A 294 15.88 -1.90 -4.51
C GLN A 294 17.27 -2.43 -4.16
N LYS A 295 17.71 -2.26 -2.91
CA LYS A 295 18.98 -2.78 -2.40
C LYS A 295 18.90 -4.22 -1.89
N ASN A 296 17.72 -4.86 -1.94
CA ASN A 296 17.46 -6.18 -1.37
C ASN A 296 17.99 -6.26 0.07
N GLY A 297 17.67 -5.25 0.89
CA GLY A 297 18.12 -5.21 2.28
C GLY A 297 17.67 -6.44 3.06
N PHE A 298 18.48 -6.86 4.01
CA PHE A 298 18.18 -7.89 5.01
C PHE A 298 17.66 -7.28 6.31
N ILE A 299 18.21 -6.11 6.69
CA ILE A 299 17.75 -5.31 7.83
C ILE A 299 17.54 -3.87 7.35
N PHE A 300 16.45 -3.25 7.81
CA PHE A 300 16.19 -1.82 7.71
C PHE A 300 16.09 -1.22 9.12
N ILE A 301 16.90 -0.22 9.41
CA ILE A 301 16.88 0.48 10.70
C ILE A 301 16.72 1.98 10.50
N SER A 302 15.60 2.52 10.95
CA SER A 302 15.34 3.97 10.93
C SER A 302 15.65 4.58 12.29
N ILE A 303 16.56 5.56 12.31
CA ILE A 303 17.14 6.14 13.53
C ILE A 303 16.51 7.52 13.75
N HIS A 304 15.94 7.71 14.93
CA HIS A 304 15.22 8.91 15.37
C HIS A 304 15.61 9.31 16.80
N THR A 305 15.19 10.52 17.20
CA THR A 305 15.25 10.99 18.57
C THR A 305 13.89 11.52 19.01
N ASN A 306 13.32 10.91 20.04
CA ASN A 306 11.95 11.12 20.42
C ASN A 306 11.71 12.54 20.93
N SER A 307 10.45 12.96 20.92
CA SER A 307 10.04 14.25 21.42
C SER A 307 8.60 14.22 21.91
N VAL A 308 8.35 14.87 23.04
CA VAL A 308 7.00 15.10 23.55
C VAL A 308 6.62 16.58 23.39
N LEU A 309 5.48 16.84 22.76
CA LEU A 309 4.91 18.17 22.68
C LEU A 309 4.16 18.48 23.99
N ASN A 310 4.58 19.53 24.71
CA ASN A 310 3.91 20.19 25.85
C ASN A 310 3.36 19.30 26.99
N HIS A 311 3.99 19.44 28.18
CA HIS A 311 3.59 18.98 29.54
C HIS A 311 4.38 17.82 30.19
N ARG A 312 5.40 17.24 29.53
CA ARG A 312 6.33 16.29 30.20
C ARG A 312 7.79 16.44 29.72
N PRO A 313 8.44 17.59 29.93
CA PRO A 313 9.85 17.80 29.50
C PRO A 313 10.86 16.87 30.20
N SER A 314 10.40 16.06 31.17
CA SER A 314 11.18 15.03 31.85
C SER A 314 11.05 13.63 31.25
N ALA A 315 10.17 13.41 30.26
CA ALA A 315 10.07 12.12 29.57
C ALA A 315 11.43 11.82 28.91
N GLY A 316 11.94 10.62 29.09
CA GLY A 316 13.25 10.19 28.63
C GLY A 316 13.29 8.67 28.50
N GLY A 317 14.34 8.16 27.87
CA GLY A 317 14.53 6.73 27.64
C GLY A 317 14.60 6.34 26.17
N ILE A 318 14.64 5.04 25.94
CA ILE A 318 14.83 4.41 24.64
C ILE A 318 13.57 3.65 24.26
N GLU A 319 13.12 3.81 23.01
CA GLU A 319 11.98 3.07 22.45
C GLU A 319 12.37 2.45 21.11
N THR A 320 11.91 1.23 20.84
CA THR A 320 12.06 0.58 19.53
C THR A 320 10.67 0.21 19.03
N PHE A 321 10.41 0.42 17.74
CA PHE A 321 9.10 0.22 17.14
C PHE A 321 9.15 -0.74 15.95
N VAL A 322 8.09 -1.54 15.85
CA VAL A 322 7.81 -2.44 14.72
C VAL A 322 6.48 -2.03 14.06
N LEU A 323 6.31 -2.36 12.78
CA LEU A 323 5.08 -2.10 12.06
C LEU A 323 3.89 -2.87 12.68
N SER A 324 2.77 -2.17 12.91
CA SER A 324 1.46 -2.76 13.18
C SER A 324 0.36 -1.85 12.66
N SER A 325 -0.81 -2.40 12.38
CA SER A 325 -2.02 -1.64 12.07
C SER A 325 -2.61 -0.95 13.29
N LYS A 326 -2.25 -1.44 14.48
CA LYS A 326 -2.72 -0.97 15.78
C LYS A 326 -1.62 -0.20 16.48
N TYR A 327 -2.04 0.70 17.38
CA TYR A 327 -1.14 1.35 18.32
C TYR A 327 -0.99 0.48 19.56
N ILE A 328 0.19 -0.12 19.73
CA ILE A 328 0.53 -0.96 20.88
C ILE A 328 1.63 -0.27 21.69
N GLY A 329 1.26 0.25 22.87
CA GLY A 329 2.15 0.94 23.80
C GLY A 329 1.81 2.43 23.97
N ALA A 330 2.04 2.97 25.18
CA ALA A 330 1.54 4.28 25.62
C ALA A 330 2.04 5.50 24.81
N SER A 331 3.13 5.38 24.04
CA SER A 331 3.66 6.44 23.15
C SER A 331 3.50 6.15 21.66
N ALA A 332 2.99 4.96 21.30
CA ALA A 332 3.06 4.46 19.92
C ALA A 332 2.30 5.35 18.92
N LYS A 333 1.15 5.88 19.34
CA LYS A 333 0.36 6.80 18.53
C LYS A 333 1.08 8.13 18.29
N ASP A 334 1.54 8.78 19.36
CA ASP A 334 2.13 10.11 19.27
C ASP A 334 3.43 10.10 18.44
N VAL A 335 4.23 9.04 18.57
CA VAL A 335 5.46 8.85 17.79
C VAL A 335 5.12 8.61 16.32
N ALA A 336 4.22 7.67 16.00
CA ALA A 336 3.85 7.39 14.62
C ALA A 336 3.20 8.60 13.92
N ASP A 337 2.28 9.29 14.59
CA ASP A 337 1.63 10.50 14.06
C ASP A 337 2.63 11.63 13.78
N ARG A 338 3.75 11.68 14.51
CA ARG A 338 4.83 12.66 14.30
C ARG A 338 5.70 12.26 13.11
N GLU A 339 6.17 11.02 13.10
CA GLU A 339 7.09 10.53 12.05
C GLU A 339 6.41 10.43 10.69
N ASN A 340 5.12 10.12 10.65
CA ASN A 340 4.37 10.00 9.40
C ASN A 340 4.11 11.37 8.70
N ARG A 341 4.36 12.51 9.35
CA ARG A 341 4.11 13.86 8.75
C ARG A 341 4.97 14.16 7.54
N ALA A 342 6.11 13.47 7.40
CA ALA A 342 6.99 13.60 6.25
C ALA A 342 6.50 12.80 5.01
N SER A 343 5.40 12.04 5.14
CA SER A 343 4.78 11.34 4.01
C SER A 343 4.12 12.30 3.02
N ARG A 344 4.09 11.91 1.75
CA ARG A 344 3.31 12.61 0.71
C ARG A 344 1.80 12.39 0.88
N ALA A 345 1.41 11.31 1.55
CA ALA A 345 0.01 11.07 1.92
C ALA A 345 -0.31 11.88 3.18
N HIS A 346 -1.32 12.75 3.10
CA HIS A 346 -1.69 13.62 4.23
C HIS A 346 -2.08 12.80 5.47
N PRO A 347 -1.64 13.17 6.70
CA PRO A 347 -1.84 12.37 7.92
C PRO A 347 -3.30 12.16 8.37
N GLU A 348 -4.27 12.91 7.84
CA GLU A 348 -5.67 12.82 8.30
C GLU A 348 -6.55 11.80 7.55
N LEU A 349 -6.09 11.21 6.46
CA LEU A 349 -6.94 10.38 5.61
C LEU A 349 -6.17 9.19 5.07
N ASP A 350 -6.13 8.11 5.85
CA ASP A 350 -6.16 6.78 5.26
C ASP A 350 -6.55 5.70 6.29
N THR A 351 -7.81 5.74 6.77
CA THR A 351 -8.43 4.61 7.50
C THR A 351 -8.35 3.31 6.72
N ASP A 352 -8.31 3.42 5.40
CA ASP A 352 -8.18 2.32 4.47
C ASP A 352 -6.78 1.70 4.53
N LEU A 353 -5.74 2.52 4.75
CA LEU A 353 -4.34 2.10 4.91
C LEU A 353 -4.08 1.33 6.19
N ALA A 354 -4.69 1.75 7.30
CA ALA A 354 -4.62 1.02 8.56
C ALA A 354 -5.18 -0.40 8.40
N LYS A 355 -6.24 -0.56 7.58
CA LYS A 355 -6.82 -1.87 7.26
C LYS A 355 -5.93 -2.71 6.33
N ILE A 356 -5.20 -2.10 5.39
CA ILE A 356 -4.14 -2.80 4.61
C ILE A 356 -3.04 -3.34 5.51
N ILE A 357 -2.60 -2.56 6.50
CA ILE A 357 -1.59 -3.01 7.45
C ILE A 357 -2.15 -4.14 8.30
N ALA A 358 -3.45 -4.11 8.68
CA ALA A 358 -4.09 -5.19 9.43
C ALA A 358 -4.12 -6.50 8.63
N ASP A 359 -4.32 -6.43 7.32
CA ASP A 359 -4.24 -7.59 6.42
C ASP A 359 -2.80 -8.09 6.17
N LEU A 360 -1.79 -7.29 6.52
CA LEU A 360 -0.35 -7.61 6.44
C LEU A 360 0.23 -8.08 7.79
N GLU A 361 -0.54 -8.03 8.89
CA GLU A 361 -0.09 -8.36 10.26
C GLU A 361 0.33 -9.83 10.46
N GLU A 362 0.22 -10.67 9.43
CA GLU A 362 0.59 -12.09 9.46
C GLU A 362 1.74 -12.42 8.48
N SER A 363 2.75 -11.56 8.39
CA SER A 363 3.98 -11.84 7.61
C SER A 363 5.14 -12.22 8.51
N ALA A 364 5.95 -13.20 8.10
CA ALA A 364 7.14 -13.66 8.84
C ALA A 364 8.10 -12.50 9.18
N ASN A 365 8.18 -11.49 8.31
CA ASN A 365 8.99 -10.29 8.52
C ASN A 365 8.59 -9.51 9.79
N ILE A 366 7.32 -9.50 10.19
CA ILE A 366 6.89 -8.81 11.42
C ILE A 366 7.41 -9.54 12.65
N GLN A 367 7.32 -10.87 12.69
CA GLN A 367 7.87 -11.65 13.81
C GLN A 367 9.38 -11.49 13.92
N TYR A 368 10.10 -11.59 12.79
CA TYR A 368 11.53 -11.32 12.73
C TYR A 368 11.89 -9.89 13.16
N SER A 369 11.05 -8.91 12.83
CA SER A 369 11.22 -7.52 13.27
C SER A 369 10.99 -7.35 14.76
N LEU A 370 10.06 -8.09 15.38
CA LEU A 370 9.88 -8.11 16.83
C LEU A 370 11.08 -8.71 17.55
N ASP A 371 11.62 -9.82 17.05
CA ASP A 371 12.80 -10.46 17.61
C ASP A 371 14.03 -9.54 17.50
N PHE A 372 14.22 -8.90 16.34
CA PHE A 372 15.28 -7.93 16.14
C PHE A 372 15.09 -6.68 17.01
N ALA A 373 13.87 -6.17 17.15
CA ALA A 373 13.57 -5.01 17.99
C ALA A 373 13.91 -5.24 19.46
N ASP A 374 13.63 -6.43 20.00
CA ASP A 374 13.99 -6.79 21.38
C ASP A 374 15.51 -6.79 21.59
N ILE A 375 16.28 -7.32 20.62
CA ILE A 375 17.75 -7.29 20.65
C ILE A 375 18.27 -5.85 20.63
N VAL A 376 17.76 -5.02 19.71
CA VAL A 376 18.12 -3.60 19.59
C VAL A 376 17.83 -2.85 20.88
N GLN A 377 16.63 -3.00 21.44
CA GLN A 377 16.20 -2.36 22.68
C GLN A 377 17.15 -2.70 23.84
N LYS A 378 17.41 -4.00 24.06
CA LYS A 378 18.30 -4.48 25.14
C LYS A 378 19.73 -3.95 24.99
N LYS A 379 20.26 -3.92 23.76
CA LYS A 379 21.62 -3.40 23.49
C LYS A 379 21.71 -1.91 23.76
N LEU A 380 20.75 -1.11 23.28
CA LEU A 380 20.73 0.34 23.52
C LEU A 380 20.62 0.66 25.01
N VAL A 381 19.71 0.01 25.73
CA VAL A 381 19.54 0.23 27.18
C VAL A 381 20.84 -0.09 27.93
N LYS A 382 21.50 -1.20 27.59
CA LYS A 382 22.77 -1.60 28.20
C LYS A 382 23.88 -0.58 27.96
N TYR A 383 24.00 -0.06 26.73
CA TYR A 383 25.07 0.85 26.33
C TYR A 383 24.85 2.29 26.81
N LEU A 384 23.62 2.79 26.65
CA LEU A 384 23.27 4.18 26.88
C LEU A 384 22.82 4.45 28.31
N LYS A 385 22.42 3.40 29.05
CA LYS A 385 21.98 3.47 30.46
C LYS A 385 20.83 4.47 30.67
N LEU A 386 19.97 4.61 29.67
CA LEU A 386 18.72 5.36 29.76
C LEU A 386 17.56 4.44 30.15
N GLU A 387 16.42 5.03 30.50
CA GLU A 387 15.20 4.29 30.85
C GLU A 387 14.77 3.35 29.71
N ASP A 388 14.51 2.09 30.06
CA ASP A 388 13.95 1.11 29.12
C ASP A 388 12.45 1.30 29.01
N ARG A 389 11.99 1.76 27.84
CA ARG A 389 10.56 1.95 27.57
C ARG A 389 9.98 0.84 26.70
N GLY A 390 10.78 -0.17 26.36
CA GLY A 390 10.38 -1.38 25.65
C GLY A 390 10.07 -1.20 24.16
N VAL A 391 9.76 -2.35 23.54
CA VAL A 391 9.33 -2.45 22.15
C VAL A 391 7.85 -2.11 22.03
N LYS A 392 7.48 -1.37 20.98
CA LYS A 392 6.13 -0.92 20.67
C LYS A 392 5.77 -1.21 19.22
N GLN A 393 4.51 -1.05 18.86
CA GLN A 393 4.07 -1.24 17.48
C GLN A 393 3.11 -0.14 17.05
N ALA A 394 3.24 0.33 15.82
CA ALA A 394 2.38 1.36 15.24
C ALA A 394 2.48 1.41 13.70
N PRO A 395 1.54 2.08 13.01
CA PRO A 395 1.50 2.14 11.55
C PRO A 395 2.47 3.19 10.99
N PHE A 396 3.77 2.93 11.08
CA PHE A 396 4.79 3.80 10.52
C PHE A 396 4.88 3.66 8.99
N VAL A 397 4.78 4.78 8.27
CA VAL A 397 4.85 4.80 6.80
C VAL A 397 6.20 4.33 6.30
N VAL A 398 7.30 4.64 6.99
CA VAL A 398 8.65 4.23 6.59
C VAL A 398 8.94 2.74 6.82
N LEU A 399 8.17 2.08 7.69
CA LEU A 399 8.23 0.62 7.86
C LEU A 399 7.24 -0.10 6.93
N LYS A 400 6.37 0.66 6.26
CA LYS A 400 5.32 0.10 5.42
C LYS A 400 5.87 -0.23 4.04
N GLY A 401 5.79 -1.50 3.67
CA GLY A 401 6.17 -1.98 2.34
C GLY A 401 7.67 -2.25 2.18
N VAL A 402 8.45 -2.21 3.26
CA VAL A 402 9.81 -2.76 3.27
C VAL A 402 9.75 -4.30 3.23
N ASN A 403 10.60 -4.92 2.42
CA ASN A 403 10.59 -6.37 2.18
C ASN A 403 11.48 -7.16 3.15
N MET A 404 11.97 -6.51 4.21
CA MET A 404 12.98 -7.04 5.12
C MET A 404 12.64 -6.78 6.58
N VAL A 405 13.46 -7.31 7.50
CA VAL A 405 13.36 -7.04 8.94
C VAL A 405 13.53 -5.55 9.18
N ALA A 406 12.57 -4.89 9.84
CA ALA A 406 12.54 -3.44 9.89
C ALA A 406 12.08 -2.87 11.24
N VAL A 407 12.83 -1.88 11.74
CA VAL A 407 12.55 -1.21 13.02
C VAL A 407 12.77 0.29 12.94
N ILE A 408 12.03 1.05 13.75
CA ILE A 408 12.37 2.42 14.11
C ILE A 408 12.98 2.41 15.51
N VAL A 409 14.03 3.19 15.71
CA VAL A 409 14.73 3.33 16.97
C VAL A 409 14.73 4.78 17.41
N GLU A 410 14.15 5.00 18.59
CA GLU A 410 14.24 6.26 19.32
C GLU A 410 15.34 6.15 20.37
N VAL A 411 16.53 6.69 20.06
CA VAL A 411 17.73 6.47 20.90
C VAL A 411 17.73 7.25 22.22
N ALA A 412 16.96 8.35 22.27
CA ALA A 412 16.72 9.20 23.43
C ALA A 412 15.66 10.26 23.09
N PHE A 413 15.20 11.05 24.06
CA PHE A 413 14.27 12.15 23.89
C PHE A 413 15.02 13.48 23.72
N ILE A 414 15.07 14.04 22.51
CA ILE A 414 15.69 15.35 22.25
C ILE A 414 14.96 16.50 22.96
N SER A 415 13.68 16.31 23.27
CA SER A 415 12.89 17.26 24.08
C SER A 415 13.30 17.32 25.56
N ASN A 416 14.01 16.30 26.06
CA ASN A 416 14.47 16.24 27.45
C ASN A 416 15.82 16.94 27.61
N PRO A 417 15.95 18.01 28.43
CA PRO A 417 17.21 18.75 28.54
C PRO A 417 18.41 17.91 28.97
N LYS A 418 18.21 16.84 29.76
CA LYS A 418 19.30 15.95 30.20
C LYS A 418 19.77 15.07 29.05
N GLU A 419 18.84 14.52 28.28
CA GLU A 419 19.16 13.66 27.15
C GLU A 419 19.61 14.46 25.92
N GLU A 420 19.10 15.66 25.69
CA GLU A 420 19.63 16.58 24.66
C GLU A 420 21.12 16.86 24.90
N LYS A 421 21.53 17.07 26.16
CA LYS A 421 22.94 17.24 26.51
C LYS A 421 23.78 16.00 26.14
N LEU A 422 23.22 14.80 26.31
CA LEU A 422 23.86 13.55 25.89
C LEU A 422 23.90 13.44 24.36
N LEU A 423 22.81 13.77 23.66
CA LEU A 423 22.75 13.74 22.19
C LEU A 423 23.75 14.70 21.53
N LYS A 424 24.12 15.79 22.20
CA LYS A 424 25.23 16.66 21.77
C LYS A 424 26.60 16.02 21.92
N ASP A 425 26.78 15.15 22.90
CA ASP A 425 28.05 14.46 23.14
C ASP A 425 28.34 13.47 22.00
N ASP A 426 29.52 13.60 21.40
CA ASP A 426 29.96 12.72 20.33
C ASP A 426 30.15 11.26 20.82
N SER A 427 30.59 11.09 22.06
CA SER A 427 30.77 9.79 22.70
C SER A 427 29.44 9.06 22.89
N PHE A 428 28.38 9.79 23.25
CA PHE A 428 27.04 9.21 23.34
C PHE A 428 26.56 8.71 21.97
N ARG A 429 26.73 9.52 20.91
CA ARG A 429 26.35 9.14 19.54
C ARG A 429 27.15 7.94 19.02
N LYS A 430 28.45 7.87 19.34
CA LYS A 430 29.29 6.68 19.08
C LYS A 430 28.82 5.45 19.85
N ASN A 431 28.44 5.59 21.11
CA ASN A 431 27.91 4.48 21.91
C ASN A 431 26.56 4.00 21.39
N ALA A 432 25.69 4.90 20.90
CA ALA A 432 24.43 4.53 20.26
C ALA A 432 24.70 3.73 18.98
N ALA A 433 25.60 4.20 18.11
CA ALA A 433 26.02 3.47 16.93
C ALA A 433 26.62 2.09 17.27
N GLN A 434 27.49 2.02 18.30
CA GLN A 434 28.07 0.76 18.76
C GLN A 434 27.01 -0.24 19.25
N ALA A 435 25.99 0.24 19.98
CA ALA A 435 24.89 -0.60 20.44
C ALA A 435 24.08 -1.19 19.27
N LEU A 436 23.78 -0.36 18.27
CA LEU A 436 23.10 -0.78 17.05
C LEU A 436 23.94 -1.76 16.23
N PHE A 437 25.24 -1.49 16.09
CA PHE A 437 26.19 -2.39 15.43
C PHE A 437 26.19 -3.77 16.09
N GLU A 438 26.28 -3.83 17.42
CA GLU A 438 26.25 -5.11 18.13
C GLU A 438 24.92 -5.85 18.00
N ALA A 439 23.80 -5.11 17.98
CA ALA A 439 22.48 -5.70 17.77
C ALA A 439 22.36 -6.33 16.38
N ILE A 440 22.77 -5.58 15.35
CA ILE A 440 22.75 -6.01 13.95
C ILE A 440 23.67 -7.22 13.75
N LYS A 441 24.91 -7.15 14.24
CA LYS A 441 25.87 -8.25 14.13
C LYS A 441 25.34 -9.50 14.80
N TYR A 442 24.82 -9.39 16.03
CA TYR A 442 24.23 -10.51 16.74
C TYR A 442 23.05 -11.11 15.97
N TYR A 443 22.14 -10.28 15.45
CA TYR A 443 20.99 -10.76 14.70
C TYR A 443 21.41 -11.49 13.42
N ILE A 444 22.38 -10.95 12.68
CA ILE A 444 22.95 -11.60 11.50
C ILE A 444 23.56 -12.96 11.88
N GLU A 445 24.43 -13.03 12.89
CA GLU A 445 25.10 -14.28 13.26
C GLU A 445 24.13 -15.38 13.75
N ASN A 446 22.94 -15.00 14.23
CA ASN A 446 21.96 -15.92 14.82
C ASN A 446 20.70 -16.13 13.96
N THR A 447 20.63 -15.55 12.77
CA THR A 447 19.55 -15.82 11.81
C THR A 447 20.09 -16.73 10.70
N PRO A 448 19.47 -17.87 10.37
CA PRO A 448 19.91 -18.75 9.27
C PRO A 448 19.82 -18.07 7.89
N ASP A 449 20.59 -18.55 6.90
CA ASP A 449 20.55 -18.01 5.52
C ASP A 449 19.31 -18.46 4.70
N GLU A 450 18.47 -19.37 5.24
CA GLU A 450 17.32 -20.00 4.55
C GLU A 450 15.96 -19.39 4.90
N VAL A 451 15.88 -18.07 5.16
CA VAL A 451 14.61 -17.37 5.41
C VAL A 451 14.13 -16.62 4.17
#